data_AF-A0A8S8XPF9-F1
#
_entry.id   AF-A0A8S8XPF9-F1
#
_cell.length_a   1.000
_cell.length_b   1.000
_cell.length_c   1.000
_cell.angle_alpha   90.00
_cell.angle_beta   90.00
_cell.angle_gamma   90.00
#
_symmetry.space_group_name_H-M   'P 1'
#
loop_
_entity.id
_entity.type
_entity.pdbx_description
1 polymer ?
#
loop_
_entity_poly.entity_id
_entity_poly.type
_entity_poly.pdbx_seq_one_letter_code
_entity_poly.pdbx_strand_id
1 'polypeptide(L)'
;MDLPGLIKGAAEGKGRGKEILGVIRAADMVLFIVDPFQDGHFDVLYRELHNAGLRLNEERPPVFIVRSDKGGIDVRTTVEQTHLTPEEMGAIIRTFGYTSAIVTLRHDTTAEQIVDALAMNRVYEKAVVAINKIDIATEEQIQHAESMLPNDWPIMRISAFKEQGLEELKDFIYDNLGFMRIFLKPQGGEADLEEPLIVKDTSTVETICSKLHRDFVRKFRYAKVKGPSAKFDWQRVGPTTCSRMATC
;
A
#
# COMPACT_ATOMS: atom_id res chain seq x y z
N MET A 1 -13.26 10.19 -1.26
CA MET A 1 -13.45 11.02 -0.06
C MET A 1 -12.56 12.23 -0.22
N ASP A 2 -13.09 13.44 -0.07
CA ASP A 2 -12.27 14.65 -0.10
C ASP A 2 -11.68 14.92 1.29
N LEU A 3 -10.43 15.32 1.35
CA LEU A 3 -9.72 15.57 2.59
C LEU A 3 -9.65 17.09 2.80
N PRO A 4 -10.29 17.63 3.86
CA PRO A 4 -10.11 19.04 4.19
C PRO A 4 -8.62 19.31 4.44
N GLY A 5 -8.16 20.48 3.98
CA GLY A 5 -6.74 20.81 3.82
C GLY A 5 -5.82 20.25 4.90
N LEU A 6 -4.95 19.32 4.51
CA LEU A 6 -3.82 18.85 5.31
C LEU A 6 -2.89 20.04 5.56
N ILE A 7 -2.97 20.61 6.76
CA ILE A 7 -2.04 21.64 7.21
C ILE A 7 -0.75 20.98 7.73
N LYS A 8 0.38 21.69 7.61
CA LYS A 8 1.65 21.30 8.23
C LYS A 8 1.44 21.01 9.73
N GLY A 9 1.90 19.86 10.21
CA GLY A 9 1.74 19.44 11.61
C GLY A 9 0.46 18.64 11.91
N ALA A 10 -0.20 18.10 10.88
CA ALA A 10 -1.28 17.12 11.04
C ALA A 10 -0.83 15.84 11.78
N ALA A 11 0.40 15.38 11.54
CA ALA A 11 1.04 14.26 12.22
C ALA A 11 1.28 14.54 13.72
N GLU A 12 1.56 15.81 14.07
CA GLU A 12 1.67 16.29 15.45
C GLU A 12 0.29 16.54 16.11
N GLY A 13 -0.81 16.35 15.37
CA GLY A 13 -2.18 16.50 15.87
C GLY A 13 -2.76 17.91 15.81
N LYS A 14 -2.14 18.85 15.08
CA LYS A 14 -2.72 20.18 14.85
C LYS A 14 -3.93 20.09 13.89
N GLY A 15 -4.94 20.92 14.14
CA GLY A 15 -6.08 21.15 13.23
C GLY A 15 -6.86 19.92 12.76
N ARG A 16 -7.48 19.15 13.67
CA ARG A 16 -8.19 17.89 13.36
C ARG A 16 -7.36 16.85 12.58
N GLY A 17 -6.03 16.99 12.53
CA GLY A 17 -5.13 16.14 11.75
C GLY A 17 -5.25 14.65 12.04
N LYS A 18 -5.51 14.24 13.29
CA LYS A 18 -5.73 12.82 13.64
C LYS A 18 -6.95 12.20 12.96
N GLU A 19 -8.03 12.96 12.80
CA GLU A 19 -9.24 12.47 12.13
C GLU A 19 -9.01 12.32 10.63
N ILE A 20 -8.37 13.32 10.01
CA ILE A 20 -8.00 13.32 8.59
C ILE A 20 -7.07 12.14 8.30
N LEU A 21 -6.02 11.94 9.10
CA LEU A 21 -5.11 10.81 8.95
C LEU A 21 -5.81 9.46 9.15
N GLY A 22 -6.81 9.39 10.04
CA GLY A 22 -7.65 8.20 10.20
C GLY A 22 -8.42 7.84 8.92
N VAL A 23 -8.94 8.84 8.21
CA VAL A 23 -9.62 8.63 6.92
C VAL A 23 -8.64 8.12 5.86
N ILE A 24 -7.43 8.70 5.77
CA ILE A 24 -6.43 8.29 4.79
C ILE A 24 -5.94 6.87 5.07
N ARG A 25 -5.78 6.50 6.35
CA ARG A 25 -5.39 5.14 6.76
C ARG A 25 -6.45 4.08 6.42
N ALA A 26 -7.70 4.49 6.23
CA ALA A 26 -8.78 3.61 5.77
C ALA A 26 -9.00 3.69 4.25
N ALA A 27 -8.27 4.56 3.55
CA ALA A 27 -8.39 4.71 2.10
C ALA A 27 -7.62 3.60 1.39
N ASP A 28 -8.15 3.21 0.22
CA ASP A 28 -7.57 2.16 -0.61
C ASP A 28 -6.50 2.67 -1.58
N MET A 29 -6.47 3.99 -1.78
CA MET A 29 -5.49 4.72 -2.58
C MET A 29 -5.52 6.19 -2.20
N VAL A 30 -4.39 6.88 -2.33
CA VAL A 30 -4.27 8.34 -2.22
C VAL A 30 -4.07 8.96 -3.60
N LEU A 31 -4.96 9.88 -4.00
CA LEU A 31 -4.78 10.71 -5.20
C LEU A 31 -4.20 12.06 -4.79
N PHE A 32 -3.00 12.37 -5.27
CA PHE A 32 -2.43 13.72 -5.16
C PHE A 32 -2.88 14.57 -6.33
N ILE A 33 -3.40 15.76 -6.04
CA ILE A 33 -3.66 16.77 -7.06
C ILE A 33 -2.55 17.81 -6.95
N VAL A 34 -1.76 17.93 -8.02
CA VAL A 34 -0.61 18.84 -8.09
C VAL A 34 -0.88 19.93 -9.12
N ASP A 35 -0.37 21.12 -8.83
CA ASP A 35 -0.48 22.29 -9.69
C ASP A 35 0.90 22.61 -10.31
N PRO A 36 1.03 22.68 -11.65
CA PRO A 36 2.27 23.05 -12.34
C PRO A 36 2.87 24.40 -11.92
N PHE A 37 2.07 25.30 -11.33
CA PHE A 37 2.52 26.61 -10.89
C PHE A 37 3.02 26.64 -9.45
N GLN A 38 2.96 25.52 -8.72
CA GLN A 38 3.29 25.47 -7.29
C GLN A 38 4.34 24.39 -7.00
N ASP A 39 5.54 24.85 -6.64
CA ASP A 39 6.65 23.98 -6.32
C ASP A 39 6.60 23.49 -4.86
N GLY A 40 7.00 22.24 -4.63
CA GLY A 40 7.21 21.66 -3.29
C GLY A 40 5.94 21.35 -2.48
N HIS A 41 4.73 21.61 -2.99
CA HIS A 41 3.49 21.21 -2.32
C HIS A 41 3.36 19.70 -2.18
N PHE A 42 3.75 18.96 -3.22
CA PHE A 42 3.81 17.51 -3.18
C PHE A 42 4.72 17.02 -2.04
N ASP A 43 5.96 17.51 -1.95
CA ASP A 43 6.93 17.08 -0.94
C ASP A 43 6.45 17.33 0.49
N VAL A 44 5.82 18.49 0.72
CA VAL A 44 5.27 18.82 2.04
C VAL A 44 4.18 17.83 2.44
N LEU A 45 3.23 17.54 1.53
CA LEU A 45 2.14 16.61 1.79
C LEU A 45 2.66 15.17 1.94
N TYR A 46 3.53 14.75 1.03
CA TYR A 46 4.16 13.44 1.05
C TYR A 46 4.89 13.20 2.38
N ARG A 47 5.72 14.16 2.82
CA ARG A 47 6.44 14.08 4.09
C ARG A 47 5.50 14.05 5.30
N GLU A 48 4.41 14.81 5.28
CA GLU A 48 3.44 14.80 6.37
C GLU A 48 2.75 13.43 6.52
N LEU A 49 2.35 12.83 5.39
CA LEU A 49 1.77 11.48 5.37
C LEU A 49 2.79 10.42 5.78
N HIS A 50 4.03 10.57 5.32
CA HIS A 50 5.14 9.71 5.69
C HIS A 50 5.42 9.74 7.20
N ASN A 51 5.47 10.93 7.80
CA ASN A 51 5.62 11.11 9.25
C ASN A 51 4.43 10.56 10.04
N ALA A 52 3.22 10.60 9.46
CA ALA A 52 2.04 9.99 10.02
C ALA A 52 2.03 8.45 9.93
N GLY A 53 3.07 7.83 9.36
CA GLY A 53 3.24 6.38 9.25
C GLY A 53 2.49 5.76 8.07
N LEU A 54 2.16 6.55 7.05
CA LEU A 54 1.76 6.04 5.75
C LEU A 54 2.99 5.85 4.87
N ARG A 55 3.06 4.72 4.17
CA ARG A 55 4.11 4.34 3.24
C ARG A 55 3.47 4.18 1.88
N LEU A 56 3.64 5.16 1.01
CA LEU A 56 2.87 5.26 -0.23
C LEU A 56 3.69 4.69 -1.38
N ASN A 57 3.12 3.74 -2.12
CA ASN A 57 3.82 2.98 -3.18
C ASN A 57 5.08 2.24 -2.71
N GLU A 58 5.17 1.94 -1.42
CA GLU A 58 6.28 1.19 -0.84
C GLU A 58 5.85 -0.23 -0.45
N GLU A 59 6.79 -1.16 -0.47
CA GLU A 59 6.57 -2.52 0.02
C GLU A 59 6.98 -2.65 1.49
N ARG A 60 6.37 -3.64 2.17
CA ARG A 60 6.75 -3.95 3.56
C ARG A 60 8.22 -4.42 3.58
N PRO A 61 9.06 -3.83 4.43
CA PRO A 61 10.45 -4.21 4.48
C PRO A 61 10.58 -5.68 4.92
N PRO A 62 11.40 -6.49 4.24
CA PRO A 62 11.60 -7.92 4.53
C PRO A 62 12.51 -8.15 5.75
N VAL A 63 12.16 -7.49 6.86
CA VAL A 63 12.87 -7.52 8.13
C VAL A 63 12.09 -8.38 9.11
N PHE A 64 12.69 -9.48 9.54
CA PHE A 64 12.04 -10.43 10.45
C PHE A 64 12.66 -10.33 11.84
N ILE A 65 11.85 -9.95 12.83
CA ILE A 65 12.30 -9.76 14.21
C ILE A 65 11.50 -10.68 15.11
N VAL A 66 12.18 -11.65 15.72
CA VAL A 66 11.58 -12.63 16.62
C VAL A 66 12.15 -12.41 18.02
N ARG A 67 11.28 -12.20 19.02
CA ARG A 67 11.72 -12.09 20.42
C ARG A 67 12.35 -13.41 20.86
N SER A 68 13.45 -13.31 21.58
CA SER A 68 14.09 -14.44 22.26
C SER A 68 14.11 -14.19 23.76
N ASP A 69 14.11 -15.27 24.55
CA ASP A 69 14.09 -15.14 26.01
C ASP A 69 15.45 -14.73 26.59
N LYS A 70 16.54 -15.00 25.86
CA LYS A 70 17.94 -14.75 26.26
C LYS A 70 18.84 -14.52 25.04
N GLY A 71 20.04 -14.00 25.28
CA GLY A 71 21.10 -13.90 24.27
C GLY A 71 21.33 -12.50 23.67
N GLY A 72 20.57 -11.50 24.12
CA GLY A 72 20.69 -10.15 23.55
C GLY A 72 20.10 -10.08 22.14
N ILE A 73 20.50 -9.08 21.37
CA ILE A 73 20.06 -8.89 19.99
C ILE A 73 21.07 -9.56 19.07
N ASP A 74 20.65 -10.63 18.40
CA ASP A 74 21.42 -11.37 17.41
C ASP A 74 20.98 -10.94 16.01
N VAL A 75 21.83 -10.18 15.31
CA VAL A 75 21.55 -9.70 13.96
C VAL A 75 22.18 -10.65 12.94
N ARG A 76 21.35 -11.29 12.13
CA ARG A 76 21.74 -12.19 11.05
C ARG A 76 21.43 -11.56 9.71
N THR A 77 22.46 -11.40 8.89
CA THR A 77 22.33 -10.79 7.57
C THR A 77 22.67 -11.81 6.49
N THR A 78 21.94 -11.81 5.38
CA THR A 78 22.30 -12.61 4.20
C THR A 78 23.00 -11.78 3.12
N VAL A 79 23.02 -10.45 3.28
CA VAL A 79 23.68 -9.50 2.38
C VAL A 79 24.47 -8.49 3.20
N GLU A 80 25.49 -7.89 2.59
CA GLU A 80 26.26 -6.80 3.18
C GLU A 80 25.34 -5.62 3.51
N GLN A 81 25.58 -5.00 4.67
CA GLN A 81 24.81 -3.86 5.13
C GLN A 81 25.69 -2.62 5.01
N THR A 82 25.27 -1.68 4.17
CA THR A 82 26.05 -0.46 3.92
C THR A 82 25.57 0.72 4.75
N HIS A 83 24.31 0.68 5.20
CA HIS A 83 23.65 1.79 5.87
C HIS A 83 23.87 1.82 7.38
N LEU A 84 24.07 0.65 8.01
CA LEU A 84 24.05 0.52 9.47
C LEU A 84 24.98 -0.59 9.94
N THR A 85 25.60 -0.35 11.09
CA THR A 85 26.34 -1.36 11.85
C THR A 85 25.39 -2.23 12.69
N PRO A 86 25.78 -3.49 13.01
CA PRO A 86 24.99 -4.35 13.91
C PRO A 86 24.68 -3.71 15.27
N GLU A 87 25.59 -2.88 15.78
CA GLU A 87 25.43 -2.14 17.03
C GLU A 87 24.33 -1.07 16.92
N GLU A 88 24.30 -0.30 15.84
CA GLU A 88 23.26 0.71 15.57
C GLU A 88 21.88 0.06 15.40
N MET A 89 21.82 -1.04 14.64
CA MET A 89 20.59 -1.83 14.50
C MET A 89 20.09 -2.30 15.87
N GLY A 90 20.99 -2.84 16.69
CA GLY A 90 20.68 -3.26 18.06
C GLY A 90 20.14 -2.12 18.92
N ALA A 91 20.72 -0.91 18.82
CA ALA A 91 20.26 0.27 19.55
C ALA A 91 18.83 0.69 19.15
N ILE A 92 18.52 0.69 17.85
CA ILE A 92 17.17 0.96 17.35
C ILE A 92 16.18 -0.05 17.94
N ILE A 93 16.47 -1.34 17.80
CA ILE A 93 15.58 -2.43 18.26
C ILE A 93 15.34 -2.37 19.78
N ARG A 94 16.36 -2.03 20.57
CA ARG A 94 16.21 -1.83 22.04
C ARG A 94 15.26 -0.70 22.38
N THR A 95 15.25 0.37 21.60
CA THR A 95 14.36 1.52 21.81
C THR A 95 12.88 1.13 21.68
N PHE A 96 12.57 0.11 20.88
CA PHE A 96 11.23 -0.47 20.76
C PHE A 96 10.91 -1.53 21.85
N GLY A 97 11.75 -1.65 22.88
CA GLY A 97 11.51 -2.51 24.04
C GLY A 97 11.91 -3.98 23.85
N TYR A 98 12.77 -4.28 22.88
CA TYR A 98 13.31 -5.63 22.67
C TYR A 98 14.68 -5.75 23.33
N THR A 99 14.76 -6.50 24.44
CA THR A 99 16.03 -6.76 25.14
C THR A 99 16.77 -7.98 24.55
N SER A 100 16.03 -8.95 24.02
CA SER A 100 16.58 -10.13 23.35
C SER A 100 15.71 -10.47 22.14
N ALA A 101 16.36 -10.57 20.97
CA ALA A 101 15.69 -10.82 19.71
C ALA A 101 16.66 -11.39 18.66
N ILE A 102 16.14 -12.23 17.78
CA ILE A 102 16.82 -12.66 16.55
C ILE A 102 16.27 -11.82 15.42
N VAL A 103 17.14 -11.08 14.75
CA VAL A 103 16.80 -10.18 13.64
C VAL A 103 17.40 -10.78 12.39
N THR A 104 16.57 -11.05 11.39
CA THR A 104 17.01 -11.57 10.10
C THR A 104 16.77 -10.51 9.02
N LEU A 105 17.87 -10.07 8.41
CA LEU A 105 17.87 -9.09 7.32
C LEU A 105 18.25 -9.79 6.01
N ARG A 106 17.35 -9.72 5.03
CA ARG A 106 17.56 -10.31 3.70
C ARG A 106 18.08 -9.34 2.65
N HIS A 107 18.01 -8.04 2.93
CA HIS A 107 18.36 -6.95 2.03
C HIS A 107 19.20 -5.91 2.78
N ASP A 108 19.85 -5.02 2.05
CA ASP A 108 20.56 -3.89 2.63
C ASP A 108 19.54 -2.92 3.23
N THR A 109 19.47 -2.87 4.56
CA THR A 109 18.32 -2.33 5.30
C THR A 109 18.67 -0.99 5.94
N THR A 110 17.79 0.00 5.81
CA THR A 110 17.95 1.31 6.44
C THR A 110 17.37 1.36 7.86
N ALA A 111 17.76 2.37 8.65
CA ALA A 111 17.21 2.58 10.00
C ALA A 111 15.69 2.72 9.99
N GLU A 112 15.17 3.43 8.99
CA GLU A 112 13.73 3.62 8.82
C GLU A 112 13.00 2.30 8.55
N GLN A 113 13.54 1.43 7.72
CA GLN A 113 12.94 0.12 7.45
C GLN A 113 12.89 -0.77 8.71
N ILE A 114 13.89 -0.68 9.58
CA ILE A 114 13.88 -1.38 10.88
C ILE A 114 12.79 -0.80 11.78
N VAL A 115 12.69 0.53 11.85
CA VAL A 115 11.63 1.21 12.61
C VAL A 115 10.25 0.81 12.08
N ASP A 116 10.07 0.76 10.77
CA ASP A 116 8.80 0.42 10.13
C ASP A 116 8.40 -1.04 10.36
N ALA A 117 9.37 -1.96 10.37
CA ALA A 117 9.14 -3.36 10.71
C ALA A 117 8.73 -3.55 12.17
N LEU A 118 9.24 -2.72 13.08
CA LEU A 118 8.91 -2.75 14.51
C LEU A 118 7.62 -1.97 14.83
N ALA A 119 7.28 -0.97 14.03
CA ALA A 119 6.12 -0.13 14.23
C ALA A 119 4.83 -0.83 13.80
N MET A 120 3.94 -1.11 14.75
CA MET A 120 2.66 -1.78 14.48
C MET A 120 1.62 -0.91 13.75
N ASN A 121 1.90 0.37 13.53
CA ASN A 121 0.94 1.33 12.99
C ASN A 121 1.25 1.77 11.56
N ARG A 122 2.13 1.07 10.83
CA ARG A 122 2.43 1.38 9.42
C ARG A 122 1.34 0.88 8.49
N VAL A 123 0.93 1.77 7.58
CA VAL A 123 -0.07 1.51 6.55
C VAL A 123 0.59 1.69 5.20
N TYR A 124 0.51 0.66 4.36
CA TYR A 124 1.13 0.61 3.05
C TYR A 124 0.01 0.67 2.01
N GLU A 125 -0.12 1.79 1.32
CA GLU A 125 -1.20 2.01 0.36
C GLU A 125 -0.64 2.53 -0.96
N LYS A 126 -1.44 2.36 -2.01
CA LYS A 126 -1.09 2.87 -3.33
C LYS A 126 -1.37 4.37 -3.41
N ALA A 127 -0.58 5.08 -4.20
CA ALA A 127 -0.79 6.49 -4.48
C ALA A 127 -0.58 6.80 -5.95
N VAL A 128 -1.33 7.76 -6.45
CA VAL A 128 -1.22 8.24 -7.83
C VAL A 128 -1.26 9.77 -7.84
N VAL A 129 -0.73 10.38 -8.88
CA VAL A 129 -0.67 11.84 -9.01
C VAL A 129 -1.44 12.29 -10.24
N ALA A 130 -2.26 13.32 -10.07
CA ALA A 130 -2.89 14.05 -11.16
C ALA A 130 -2.38 15.49 -11.18
N ILE A 131 -1.72 15.87 -12.27
CA ILE A 131 -1.27 17.25 -12.53
C ILE A 131 -2.44 18.00 -13.16
N ASN A 132 -3.01 18.94 -12.42
CA ASN A 132 -4.16 19.73 -12.85
C ASN A 132 -3.75 21.03 -13.56
N LYS A 133 -4.71 21.73 -14.18
CA LYS A 133 -4.53 23.04 -14.83
C LYS A 133 -3.62 23.03 -16.07
N ILE A 134 -3.57 21.91 -16.78
CA ILE A 134 -2.79 21.80 -18.03
C ILE A 134 -3.30 22.72 -19.15
N ASP A 135 -4.51 23.27 -19.03
CA ASP A 135 -5.09 24.20 -19.99
C ASP A 135 -4.41 25.58 -20.00
N ILE A 136 -3.76 25.95 -18.89
CA ILE A 136 -3.06 27.22 -18.75
C ILE A 136 -1.54 27.05 -18.58
N ALA A 137 -1.06 25.85 -18.27
CA ALA A 137 0.36 25.57 -18.09
C ALA A 137 1.06 25.36 -19.43
N THR A 138 2.31 25.80 -19.53
CA THR A 138 3.17 25.45 -20.67
C THR A 138 3.73 24.04 -20.52
N GLU A 139 4.14 23.43 -21.62
CA GLU A 139 4.75 22.08 -21.58
C GLU A 139 6.01 22.05 -20.68
N GLU A 140 6.80 23.12 -20.67
CA GLU A 140 7.96 23.26 -19.79
C GLU A 140 7.59 23.24 -18.30
N GLN A 141 6.50 23.92 -17.92
CA GLN A 141 6.00 23.94 -16.54
C GLN A 141 5.47 22.56 -16.12
N ILE A 142 4.79 21.86 -17.02
CA ILE A 142 4.30 20.51 -16.76
C ILE A 142 5.47 19.55 -16.56
N GLN A 143 6.47 19.60 -17.43
CA GLN A 143 7.68 18.78 -17.31
C GLN A 143 8.46 19.09 -16.04
N HIS A 144 8.55 20.37 -15.65
CA HIS A 144 9.16 20.76 -14.39
C HIS A 144 8.41 20.14 -13.20
N ALA A 145 7.09 20.23 -13.18
CA ALA A 145 6.27 19.61 -12.14
C ALA A 145 6.46 18.08 -12.10
N GLU A 146 6.49 17.41 -13.25
CA GLU A 146 6.75 15.96 -13.33
C GLU A 146 8.13 15.60 -12.77
N SER A 147 9.17 16.39 -13.06
CA SER A 147 10.53 16.15 -12.55
C SER A 147 10.68 16.29 -11.03
N MET A 148 9.75 16.98 -10.38
CA MET A 148 9.72 17.09 -8.91
C MET A 148 8.99 15.91 -8.25
N LEU A 149 8.28 15.10 -9.04
CA LEU A 149 7.56 13.93 -8.55
C LEU A 149 8.47 12.69 -8.58
N PRO A 150 8.19 11.67 -7.75
CA PRO A 150 8.93 10.41 -7.81
C PRO A 150 8.74 9.73 -9.17
N ASN A 151 9.83 9.35 -9.83
CA ASN A 151 9.82 8.79 -11.20
C ASN A 151 8.97 7.52 -11.35
N ASP A 152 8.84 6.73 -10.28
CA ASP A 152 8.14 5.45 -10.30
C ASP A 152 6.63 5.58 -9.99
N TRP A 153 6.15 6.79 -9.74
CA TRP A 153 4.74 7.01 -9.42
C TRP A 153 3.89 7.16 -10.69
N PRO A 154 2.68 6.57 -10.73
CA PRO A 154 1.75 6.82 -11.81
C PRO A 154 1.33 8.29 -11.80
N ILE A 155 1.52 8.98 -12.93
CA ILE A 155 1.16 10.39 -13.12
C ILE A 155 0.19 10.52 -14.29
N MET A 156 -0.80 11.40 -14.14
CA MET A 156 -1.71 11.76 -15.22
C MET A 156 -1.94 13.27 -15.29
N ARG A 157 -2.06 13.80 -16.51
CA ARG A 157 -2.30 15.22 -16.79
C ARG A 157 -3.80 15.47 -16.98
N ILE A 158 -4.36 16.44 -16.27
CA ILE A 158 -5.80 16.80 -16.35
C ILE A 158 -6.02 18.32 -16.40
N SER A 159 -7.15 18.73 -16.97
CA SER A 159 -7.72 20.06 -16.72
C SER A 159 -9.12 19.88 -16.17
N ALA A 160 -9.25 20.02 -14.86
CA ALA A 160 -10.56 19.96 -14.21
C ALA A 160 -11.49 21.09 -14.69
N PHE A 161 -10.95 22.26 -15.07
CA PHE A 161 -11.75 23.39 -15.54
C PHE A 161 -12.31 23.18 -16.95
N LYS A 162 -11.53 22.55 -17.84
CA LYS A 162 -11.97 22.21 -19.21
C LYS A 162 -12.62 20.83 -19.31
N GLU A 163 -12.76 20.13 -18.18
CA GLU A 163 -13.20 18.73 -18.10
C GLU A 163 -12.37 17.77 -18.97
N GLN A 164 -11.11 18.15 -19.28
CA GLN A 164 -10.21 17.37 -20.11
C GLN A 164 -9.44 16.37 -19.25
N GLY A 165 -9.41 15.09 -19.65
CA GLY A 165 -8.71 14.05 -18.92
C GLY A 165 -9.50 13.47 -17.74
N LEU A 166 -10.75 13.89 -17.51
CA LEU A 166 -11.53 13.45 -16.34
C LEU A 166 -12.11 12.04 -16.50
N GLU A 167 -12.43 11.61 -17.71
CA GLU A 167 -12.89 10.24 -17.94
C GLU A 167 -11.71 9.28 -17.84
N GLU A 168 -10.60 9.65 -18.48
CA GLU A 168 -9.33 8.93 -18.39
C GLU A 168 -8.81 8.85 -16.95
N LEU A 169 -9.11 9.86 -16.11
CA LEU A 169 -8.76 9.84 -14.69
C LEU A 169 -9.46 8.71 -13.94
N LYS A 170 -10.71 8.40 -14.29
CA LYS A 170 -11.44 7.30 -13.65
C LYS A 170 -10.81 5.96 -13.99
N ASP A 171 -10.50 5.74 -15.27
CA ASP A 171 -9.83 4.53 -15.75
C ASP A 171 -8.43 4.40 -15.11
N PHE A 172 -7.68 5.50 -15.09
CA PHE A 172 -6.38 5.58 -14.45
C PHE A 172 -6.42 5.23 -12.95
N ILE A 173 -7.39 5.75 -12.20
CA ILE A 173 -7.58 5.39 -10.79
C ILE A 173 -7.93 3.90 -10.66
N TYR A 174 -8.84 3.39 -11.50
CA TYR A 174 -9.27 2.00 -11.47
C TYR A 174 -8.12 1.03 -11.74
N ASP A 175 -7.31 1.30 -12.75
CA ASP A 175 -6.17 0.47 -13.13
C ASP A 175 -5.09 0.42 -12.04
N ASN A 176 -4.86 1.55 -11.36
CA ASN A 176 -3.86 1.65 -10.30
C ASN A 176 -4.38 1.13 -8.94
N LEU A 177 -5.69 1.04 -8.71
CA LEU A 177 -6.25 0.47 -7.46
C LEU A 177 -5.86 -1.01 -7.31
N GLY A 178 -5.56 -1.69 -8.43
CA GLY A 178 -5.23 -3.12 -8.44
C GLY A 178 -6.41 -3.96 -7.96
N PHE A 179 -7.61 -3.60 -8.42
CA PHE A 179 -8.75 -4.47 -8.23
C PHE A 179 -8.65 -5.70 -9.12
N MET A 180 -9.16 -6.81 -8.61
CA MET A 180 -9.37 -8.03 -9.34
C MET A 180 -10.84 -8.44 -9.25
N ARG A 181 -11.33 -9.01 -10.35
CA ARG A 181 -12.67 -9.56 -10.47
C ARG A 181 -12.61 -11.04 -10.14
N ILE A 182 -13.44 -11.47 -9.20
CA ILE A 182 -13.60 -12.86 -8.83
C ILE A 182 -15.00 -13.31 -9.19
N PHE A 183 -15.06 -14.32 -10.04
CA PHE A 183 -16.31 -14.97 -10.41
C PHE A 183 -16.54 -16.15 -9.48
N LEU A 184 -17.70 -16.18 -8.84
CA LEU A 184 -18.04 -17.20 -7.85
C LEU A 184 -18.75 -18.36 -8.53
N LYS A 185 -18.32 -19.58 -8.17
CA LYS A 185 -18.93 -20.81 -8.68
C LYS A 185 -19.55 -21.67 -7.57
N PRO A 186 -20.88 -21.84 -7.53
CA PRO A 186 -21.51 -22.78 -6.61
C PRO A 186 -21.11 -24.24 -6.89
N GLN A 187 -21.12 -25.07 -5.85
CA GLN A 187 -20.80 -26.49 -6.01
C GLN A 187 -21.82 -27.19 -6.92
N GLY A 188 -21.33 -27.77 -8.01
CA GLY A 188 -22.17 -28.49 -8.99
C GLY A 188 -22.90 -27.58 -9.99
N GLY A 189 -22.77 -26.26 -9.89
CA GLY A 189 -23.32 -25.29 -10.85
C GLY A 189 -22.27 -24.73 -11.80
N GLU A 190 -22.70 -23.85 -12.69
CA GLU A 190 -21.82 -23.04 -13.54
C GLU A 190 -21.35 -21.79 -12.78
N ALA A 191 -20.22 -21.21 -13.22
CA ALA A 191 -19.74 -19.97 -12.65
C ALA A 191 -20.63 -18.82 -13.13
N ASP A 192 -21.00 -17.92 -12.23
CA ASP A 192 -21.61 -16.66 -12.62
C ASP A 192 -20.52 -15.77 -13.24
N LEU A 193 -20.66 -15.48 -14.53
CA LEU A 193 -19.75 -14.61 -15.29
C LEU A 193 -20.33 -13.21 -15.52
N GLU A 194 -21.55 -12.95 -15.04
CA GLU A 194 -22.23 -11.67 -15.18
C GLU A 194 -21.89 -10.75 -13.99
N GLU A 195 -21.92 -11.28 -12.77
CA GLU A 195 -21.68 -10.50 -11.55
C GLU A 195 -20.35 -10.88 -10.84
N PRO A 196 -19.22 -10.21 -11.16
CA PRO A 196 -17.98 -10.43 -10.46
C PRO A 196 -17.97 -9.76 -9.07
N LEU A 197 -17.38 -10.45 -8.09
CA LEU A 197 -16.98 -9.83 -6.85
C LEU A 197 -15.67 -9.04 -7.06
N ILE A 198 -15.72 -7.73 -6.85
CA ILE A 198 -14.55 -6.85 -6.94
C ILE A 198 -13.81 -6.83 -5.59
N VAL A 199 -12.54 -7.23 -5.60
CA VAL A 199 -11.66 -7.25 -4.43
C VAL A 199 -10.27 -6.73 -4.78
N LYS A 200 -9.48 -6.28 -3.79
CA LYS A 200 -8.08 -5.89 -4.03
C LYS A 200 -7.22 -7.10 -4.35
N ASP A 201 -6.22 -6.94 -5.22
CA ASP A 201 -5.17 -7.93 -5.54
C ASP A 201 -4.42 -8.51 -4.33
N THR A 202 -4.39 -7.80 -3.21
CA THR A 202 -3.84 -8.23 -1.92
C THR A 202 -4.79 -9.08 -1.07
N SER A 203 -6.04 -9.27 -1.50
CA SER A 203 -7.05 -10.01 -0.76
C SER A 203 -6.74 -11.51 -0.74
N THR A 204 -6.93 -12.14 0.42
CA THR A 204 -6.86 -13.59 0.58
C THR A 204 -8.23 -14.24 0.38
N VAL A 205 -8.24 -15.55 0.19
CA VAL A 205 -9.48 -16.35 0.14
C VAL A 205 -10.32 -16.14 1.41
N GLU A 206 -9.70 -16.02 2.57
CA GLU A 206 -10.39 -15.71 3.82
C GLU A 206 -11.11 -14.36 3.81
N THR A 207 -10.46 -13.31 3.28
CA THR A 207 -11.07 -11.98 3.13
C THR A 207 -12.28 -12.04 2.20
N ILE A 208 -12.20 -12.82 1.13
CA ILE A 208 -13.30 -13.03 0.18
C ILE A 208 -14.47 -13.76 0.86
N CYS A 209 -14.19 -14.87 1.55
CA CYS A 209 -15.20 -15.60 2.31
C CYS A 209 -15.89 -14.72 3.36
N SER A 210 -15.11 -13.86 4.04
CA SER A 210 -15.64 -12.91 5.03
C SER A 210 -16.59 -11.87 4.42
N LYS A 211 -16.32 -11.41 3.20
CA LYS A 211 -17.21 -10.50 2.46
C LYS A 211 -18.55 -11.16 2.10
N LEU A 212 -18.53 -12.46 1.79
CA LEU A 212 -19.75 -13.20 1.47
C LEU A 212 -20.58 -13.49 2.72
N HIS A 213 -20.00 -14.20 3.69
CA HIS A 213 -20.65 -14.48 4.97
C HIS A 213 -19.65 -15.02 5.99
N ARG A 214 -19.78 -14.61 7.26
CA ARG A 214 -18.88 -15.05 8.35
C ARG A 214 -18.82 -16.57 8.53
N ASP A 215 -19.89 -17.29 8.18
CA ASP A 215 -19.93 -18.75 8.29
C ASP A 215 -19.04 -19.46 7.27
N PHE A 216 -18.74 -18.85 6.12
CA PHE A 216 -17.82 -19.44 5.15
C PHE A 216 -16.44 -19.61 5.75
N VAL A 217 -15.97 -18.64 6.53
CA VAL A 217 -14.67 -18.71 7.22
C VAL A 217 -14.70 -19.80 8.30
N ARG A 218 -15.76 -19.84 9.12
CA ARG A 218 -15.89 -20.83 10.21
C ARG A 218 -15.95 -22.27 9.71
N LYS A 219 -16.57 -22.50 8.57
CA LYS A 219 -16.75 -23.84 7.96
C LYS A 219 -15.76 -24.09 6.81
N PHE A 220 -14.73 -23.25 6.67
CA PHE A 220 -13.82 -23.32 5.54
C PHE A 220 -13.01 -24.62 5.59
N ARG A 221 -13.11 -25.43 4.53
CA ARG A 221 -12.31 -26.65 4.37
C ARG A 221 -11.21 -26.47 3.33
N TYR A 222 -11.56 -25.90 2.18
CA TYR A 222 -10.68 -25.51 1.09
C TYR A 222 -11.51 -24.69 0.09
N ALA A 223 -10.84 -23.89 -0.74
CA ALA A 223 -11.42 -23.32 -1.96
C ALA A 223 -10.78 -24.00 -3.19
N LYS A 224 -11.48 -23.99 -4.33
CA LYS A 224 -10.93 -24.44 -5.61
C LYS A 224 -10.78 -23.22 -6.50
N VAL A 225 -9.56 -22.90 -6.89
CA VAL A 225 -9.27 -21.73 -7.71
C VAL A 225 -8.93 -22.15 -9.13
N LYS A 226 -9.44 -21.40 -10.10
CA LYS A 226 -9.03 -21.47 -11.51
C LYS A 226 -8.63 -20.07 -11.98
N GLY A 227 -7.45 -19.93 -12.60
CA GLY A 227 -6.96 -18.65 -13.10
C GLY A 227 -5.46 -18.43 -12.81
N PRO A 228 -4.92 -17.25 -13.16
CA PRO A 228 -3.51 -16.91 -13.01
C PRO A 228 -2.89 -17.13 -11.62
N SER A 229 -3.69 -17.08 -10.55
CA SER A 229 -3.21 -17.38 -9.18
C SER A 229 -2.96 -18.85 -8.89
N ALA A 230 -3.51 -19.76 -9.69
CA ALA A 230 -3.35 -21.19 -9.52
C ALA A 230 -2.33 -21.74 -10.53
N LYS A 231 -1.49 -22.68 -10.10
CA LYS A 231 -0.58 -23.41 -11.00
C LYS A 231 -1.34 -24.37 -11.91
N PHE A 232 -2.50 -24.84 -11.44
CA PHE A 232 -3.36 -25.78 -12.15
C PHE A 232 -4.82 -25.36 -12.03
N ASP A 233 -5.62 -25.66 -13.05
CA ASP A 233 -7.06 -25.46 -12.99
C ASP A 233 -7.69 -26.23 -11.82
N TRP A 234 -8.57 -25.55 -11.07
CA TRP A 234 -9.28 -26.09 -9.90
C TRP A 234 -8.37 -26.57 -8.76
N GLN A 235 -7.21 -25.93 -8.62
CA GLN A 235 -6.29 -26.20 -7.54
C GLN A 235 -6.94 -25.91 -6.19
N ARG A 236 -6.76 -26.84 -5.23
CA ARG A 236 -7.19 -26.63 -3.85
C ARG A 236 -6.25 -25.64 -3.15
N VAL A 237 -6.82 -24.60 -2.56
CA VAL A 237 -6.08 -23.56 -1.84
C VAL A 237 -6.60 -23.39 -0.42
N GLY A 238 -5.73 -22.87 0.44
CA GLY A 238 -6.03 -22.55 1.83
C GLY A 238 -6.58 -21.12 2.00
N PRO A 239 -6.97 -20.76 3.23
CA PRO A 239 -7.56 -19.45 3.53
C PRO A 239 -6.57 -18.29 3.35
N THR A 240 -5.28 -18.51 3.60
CA THR A 240 -4.22 -17.50 3.50
C THR A 240 -3.64 -17.34 2.10
N THR A 241 -4.10 -18.14 1.13
CA THR A 241 -3.62 -18.02 -0.26
C THR A 241 -4.11 -16.70 -0.84
N CYS A 242 -3.18 -15.91 -1.39
CA CYS A 242 -3.49 -14.67 -2.08
C CYS A 242 -4.10 -14.98 -3.45
N SER A 243 -5.31 -14.50 -3.72
CA SER A 243 -6.10 -14.93 -4.87
C SER A 243 -5.87 -14.03 -6.08
N ARG A 244 -4.63 -13.79 -6.51
CA ARG A 244 -4.33 -12.92 -7.67
C ARG A 244 -5.06 -13.40 -8.93
N MET A 245 -6.07 -12.67 -9.42
CA MET A 245 -6.90 -13.06 -10.58
C MET A 245 -7.36 -14.53 -10.50
N ALA A 246 -8.44 -14.78 -9.75
CA ALA A 246 -9.00 -16.10 -9.53
C ALA A 246 -10.48 -16.13 -9.90
N THR A 247 -10.92 -17.16 -10.61
CA THR A 247 -12.27 -17.71 -10.51
C THR A 247 -12.27 -18.63 -9.28
N CYS A 248 -13.22 -18.45 -8.36
CA CYS A 248 -13.28 -19.13 -7.06
C CYS A 248 -14.57 -19.93 -6.91
#